data_AF-A0A7S4DDH5-F1
#
_entry.id   AF-A0A7S4DDH5-F1
#
_cell.length_a   1.000
_cell.length_b   1.000
_cell.length_c   1.000
_cell.angle_alpha   90.00
_cell.angle_beta   90.00
_cell.angle_gamma   90.00
#
_symmetry.space_group_name_H-M   'P 1'
#
loop_
_entity.id
_entity.type
_entity.pdbx_description
1 polymer ?
#
loop_
_entity_poly.entity_id
_entity_poly.type
_entity_poly.pdbx_seq_one_letter_code
_entity_poly.pdbx_strand_id
1 'polypeptide(L)'
;DPEALRALVLAGLDLDRADGPTLDLSDKALLPCEVAPLLEALVAELARREAAGEGLAGRPLRLNLGGNPIGPHGVKALREAAPRLPPLRYLDLTVCGLGAGGALELAELLATPSRGGATVGAHLEELYLHVNGLGEAGGRAV
;
A
#
# COMPACT_ATOMS: atom_id res chain seq x y z
N ASP A 1 -12.41 12.45 -6.36
CA ASP A 1 -13.31 13.04 -5.34
C ASP A 1 -12.97 12.42 -3.99
N PRO A 2 -12.63 13.21 -2.95
CA PRO A 2 -12.27 12.68 -1.63
C PRO A 2 -13.34 11.79 -0.99
N GLU A 3 -14.63 12.10 -1.19
CA GLU A 3 -15.70 11.27 -0.65
C GLU A 3 -15.77 9.91 -1.35
N ALA A 4 -15.67 9.90 -2.68
CA ALA A 4 -15.58 8.66 -3.45
C ALA A 4 -14.39 7.79 -3.03
N LEU A 5 -13.21 8.36 -2.81
CA LEU A 5 -12.03 7.60 -2.37
C LEU A 5 -12.19 7.05 -0.95
N ARG A 6 -12.80 7.83 -0.04
CA ARG A 6 -13.14 7.33 1.29
C ARG A 6 -14.15 6.19 1.22
N ALA A 7 -15.19 6.31 0.40
CA ALA A 7 -16.17 5.25 0.20
C ALA A 7 -15.50 3.98 -0.35
N LEU A 8 -14.53 4.14 -1.25
CA LEU A 8 -13.75 3.04 -1.79
C LEU A 8 -12.91 2.34 -0.71
N VAL A 9 -12.23 3.10 0.15
CA VAL A 9 -11.50 2.55 1.31
C VAL A 9 -12.45 1.74 2.20
N LEU A 10 -13.60 2.31 2.57
CA LEU A 10 -14.57 1.64 3.43
C LEU A 10 -15.14 0.36 2.80
N ALA A 11 -15.31 0.34 1.47
CA ALA A 11 -15.81 -0.82 0.74
C ALA A 11 -14.78 -1.96 0.64
N GLY A 12 -13.47 -1.63 0.61
CA GLY A 12 -12.38 -2.61 0.49
C GLY A 12 -11.73 -3.00 1.82
N LEU A 13 -12.01 -2.29 2.91
CA LEU A 13 -11.37 -2.48 4.21
C LEU A 13 -12.11 -3.53 5.05
N ASP A 14 -11.44 -4.65 5.30
CA ASP A 14 -11.86 -5.71 6.22
C ASP A 14 -10.96 -5.68 7.47
N LEU A 15 -11.56 -5.54 8.65
CA LEU A 15 -10.86 -5.44 9.94
C LEU A 15 -10.86 -6.75 10.74
N ASP A 16 -11.73 -7.70 10.35
CA ASP A 16 -12.05 -8.90 11.13
C ASP A 16 -11.10 -10.06 10.86
N ARG A 17 -10.19 -9.92 9.88
CA ARG A 17 -9.21 -10.97 9.57
C ARG A 17 -8.20 -11.15 10.69
N ALA A 18 -7.98 -12.39 11.12
CA ALA A 18 -7.04 -12.72 12.20
C ALA A 18 -5.64 -12.12 11.99
N ASP A 19 -5.17 -12.07 10.74
CA ASP A 19 -3.81 -11.61 10.39
C ASP A 19 -3.64 -10.09 10.32
N GLY A 20 -4.70 -9.31 10.58
CA GLY A 20 -4.67 -7.84 10.56
C GLY A 20 -5.65 -7.23 9.56
N PRO A 21 -5.83 -5.89 9.59
CA PRO A 21 -6.67 -5.19 8.63
C PRO A 21 -6.19 -5.48 7.19
N THR A 22 -7.14 -5.70 6.30
CA THR A 22 -6.90 -5.96 4.88
C THR A 22 -7.65 -4.93 4.07
N LEU A 23 -6.94 -4.22 3.19
CA LEU A 23 -7.55 -3.34 2.21
C LEU A 23 -7.38 -3.94 0.81
N ASP A 24 -8.48 -4.41 0.24
CA ASP A 24 -8.51 -4.91 -1.13
C ASP A 24 -9.11 -3.90 -2.10
N LEU A 25 -8.24 -3.34 -2.94
CA LEU A 25 -8.57 -2.39 -3.98
C LEU A 25 -8.10 -2.88 -5.35
N SER A 26 -8.03 -4.19 -5.57
CA SER A 26 -7.67 -4.68 -6.89
C SER A 26 -8.71 -4.30 -7.95
N ASP A 27 -8.22 -4.03 -9.17
CA ASP A 27 -9.03 -3.78 -10.37
C ASP A 27 -10.07 -2.65 -10.20
N LYS A 28 -9.76 -1.63 -9.39
CA LYS A 28 -10.64 -0.46 -9.17
C LYS A 28 -10.42 0.67 -10.18
N ALA A 29 -9.54 0.45 -11.16
CA ALA A 29 -9.12 1.45 -12.15
C ALA A 29 -8.56 2.73 -11.50
N LEU A 30 -7.85 2.58 -10.37
CA LEU A 30 -7.22 3.70 -9.68
C LEU A 30 -6.19 4.38 -10.58
N LEU A 31 -6.33 5.69 -10.73
CA LEU A 31 -5.37 6.52 -11.41
C LEU A 31 -4.17 6.80 -10.51
N PRO A 32 -2.96 7.04 -11.07
CA PRO A 32 -1.78 7.38 -10.27
C PRO A 32 -1.98 8.54 -9.28
N CYS A 33 -2.74 9.57 -9.67
CA CYS A 33 -3.02 10.73 -8.83
C CYS A 33 -4.01 10.45 -7.69
N GLU A 34 -4.75 9.34 -7.73
CA GLU A 34 -5.72 8.97 -6.72
C GLU A 34 -5.09 8.18 -5.57
N VAL A 35 -3.91 7.60 -5.78
CA VAL A 35 -3.23 6.77 -4.76
C VAL A 35 -2.87 7.57 -3.53
N ALA A 36 -2.30 8.76 -3.68
CA ALA A 36 -1.97 9.62 -2.54
C ALA A 36 -3.20 9.97 -1.69
N PRO A 37 -4.28 10.59 -2.23
CA PRO A 37 -5.46 10.91 -1.43
C PRO A 37 -6.20 9.66 -0.90
N LEU A 38 -6.13 8.53 -1.60
CA LEU A 38 -6.64 7.25 -1.10
C LEU A 38 -5.88 6.78 0.14
N LEU A 39 -4.55 6.86 0.13
CA LEU A 39 -3.71 6.48 1.28
C LEU A 39 -3.92 7.44 2.46
N GLU A 40 -4.14 8.73 2.21
CA GLU A 40 -4.55 9.69 3.25
C GLU A 40 -5.89 9.29 3.88
N ALA A 41 -6.88 8.93 3.06
CA ALA A 41 -8.18 8.47 3.55
C ALA A 41 -8.05 7.18 4.37
N LEU A 42 -7.18 6.26 3.95
CA LEU A 42 -6.86 5.03 4.68
C LEU A 42 -6.22 5.31 6.05
N VAL A 43 -5.19 6.17 6.09
CA VAL A 43 -4.53 6.56 7.34
C VAL A 43 -5.54 7.17 8.31
N ALA A 44 -6.39 8.08 7.82
CA ALA A 44 -7.43 8.72 8.63
C ALA A 44 -8.45 7.70 9.16
N GLU A 45 -8.89 6.77 8.32
CA GLU A 45 -9.86 5.74 8.71
C GLU A 45 -9.27 4.78 9.74
N LEU A 46 -8.03 4.28 9.54
CA LEU A 46 -7.38 3.40 10.51
C LEU A 46 -7.15 4.09 11.86
N ALA A 47 -6.75 5.37 11.85
CA ALA A 47 -6.60 6.16 13.08
C ALA A 47 -7.94 6.33 13.82
N ARG A 48 -9.04 6.57 13.08
CA ARG A 48 -10.39 6.68 13.64
C ARG A 48 -10.83 5.38 14.31
N ARG A 49 -10.57 4.24 13.65
CA ARG A 49 -10.90 2.89 14.14
C ARG A 49 -10.07 2.52 15.37
N GLU A 50 -8.79 2.86 15.37
CA GLU A 50 -7.89 2.68 16.50
C GLU A 50 -8.38 3.51 17.72
N ALA A 51 -8.77 4.77 17.51
CA ALA A 51 -9.33 5.62 18.56
C ALA A 51 -10.70 5.12 19.09
N ALA A 52 -11.47 4.41 18.27
CA ALA A 52 -12.71 3.74 18.68
C ALA A 52 -12.49 2.45 19.48
N GLY A 53 -11.23 2.04 19.69
CA GLY A 53 -10.90 0.84 20.46
C GLY A 53 -11.02 -0.47 19.68
N GLU A 54 -11.02 -0.44 18.35
CA GLU A 54 -11.15 -1.64 17.49
C GLU A 54 -9.85 -2.50 17.43
N GLY A 55 -8.95 -2.32 18.40
CA GLY A 55 -7.78 -3.19 18.58
C GLY A 55 -6.77 -3.17 17.43
N LEU A 56 -6.70 -2.09 16.64
CA LEU A 56 -5.81 -2.01 15.46
C LEU A 56 -4.34 -1.73 15.78
N ALA A 57 -4.04 -1.26 16.99
CA ALA A 57 -2.69 -0.87 17.38
C ALA A 57 -1.71 -2.04 17.21
N GLY A 58 -0.67 -1.84 16.41
CA GLY A 58 0.38 -2.84 16.15
C GLY A 58 -0.04 -3.99 15.22
N ARG A 59 -1.28 -4.04 14.74
CA ARG A 59 -1.71 -5.05 13.75
C ARG A 59 -1.17 -4.67 12.37
N PRO A 60 -0.52 -5.60 11.65
CA PRO A 60 0.01 -5.30 10.34
C PRO A 60 -1.12 -5.18 9.29
N LEU A 61 -0.89 -4.35 8.29
CA LEU A 61 -1.82 -4.11 7.18
C LEU A 61 -1.47 -5.03 6.00
N ARG A 62 -2.50 -5.58 5.37
CA ARG A 62 -2.42 -6.23 4.06
C ARG A 62 -3.03 -5.29 3.02
N LEU A 63 -2.27 -4.95 1.98
CA LEU A 63 -2.68 -3.99 0.96
C LEU A 63 -2.63 -4.63 -0.43
N ASN A 64 -3.78 -4.69 -1.10
CA ASN A 64 -3.88 -5.15 -2.49
C ASN A 64 -4.24 -3.97 -3.40
N LEU A 65 -3.32 -3.60 -4.30
CA LEU A 65 -3.50 -2.60 -5.33
C LEU A 65 -3.38 -3.20 -6.75
N GLY A 66 -3.40 -4.53 -6.88
CA GLY A 66 -3.21 -5.21 -8.16
C GLY A 66 -4.22 -4.78 -9.23
N GLY A 67 -3.83 -4.81 -10.49
CA GLY A 67 -4.67 -4.43 -11.62
C GLY A 67 -4.96 -2.93 -11.74
N ASN A 68 -4.35 -2.09 -10.90
CA ASN A 68 -4.48 -0.64 -11.02
C ASN A 68 -3.25 -0.03 -11.68
N PRO A 69 -3.39 0.78 -12.74
CA PRO A 69 -2.27 1.37 -13.49
C PRO A 69 -1.62 2.56 -12.76
N ILE A 70 -1.18 2.34 -11.53
CA ILE A 70 -0.68 3.38 -10.63
C ILE A 70 0.74 3.84 -10.97
N GLY A 71 1.52 2.99 -11.66
CA GLY A 71 2.88 3.26 -12.09
C GLY A 71 3.86 3.63 -10.95
N PRO A 72 5.03 4.21 -11.29
CA PRO A 72 6.01 4.66 -10.31
C PRO A 72 5.45 5.69 -9.32
N HIS A 73 4.55 6.57 -9.79
CA HIS A 73 3.95 7.63 -8.98
C HIS A 73 3.10 7.06 -7.83
N GLY A 74 2.37 5.98 -8.07
CA GLY A 74 1.63 5.29 -7.01
C GLY A 74 2.54 4.69 -5.95
N VAL A 75 3.66 4.08 -6.35
CA VAL A 75 4.65 3.53 -5.40
C VAL A 75 5.32 4.64 -4.60
N LYS A 76 5.65 5.76 -5.24
CA LYS A 76 6.15 6.96 -4.57
C LYS A 76 5.17 7.47 -3.51
N ALA A 77 3.88 7.54 -3.84
CA ALA A 77 2.84 7.93 -2.88
C ALA A 77 2.76 6.95 -1.70
N LEU A 78 2.90 5.64 -1.97
CA LEU A 78 2.96 4.62 -0.92
C LEU A 78 4.18 4.81 0.00
N ARG A 79 5.35 5.13 -0.56
CA ARG A 79 6.56 5.47 0.20
C ARG A 79 6.33 6.66 1.13
N GLU A 80 5.69 7.72 0.63
CA GLU A 80 5.40 8.94 1.42
C GLU A 80 4.34 8.69 2.51
N ALA A 81 3.44 7.72 2.33
CA ALA A 81 2.46 7.32 3.33
C ALA A 81 2.98 6.28 4.35
N ALA A 82 3.99 5.47 3.98
CA ALA A 82 4.48 4.35 4.77
C ALA A 82 4.79 4.68 6.25
N PRO A 83 5.38 5.83 6.61
CA PRO A 83 5.64 6.17 8.02
C PRO A 83 4.37 6.33 8.89
N ARG A 84 3.21 6.50 8.25
CA ARG A 84 1.91 6.75 8.91
C ARG A 84 0.98 5.54 8.83
N LEU A 85 1.26 4.60 7.92
CA LEU A 85 0.53 3.35 7.79
C LEU A 85 1.00 2.34 8.84
N PRO A 86 0.14 1.41 9.29
CA PRO A 86 0.59 0.22 10.01
C PRO A 86 1.67 -0.52 9.21
N PRO A 87 2.52 -1.33 9.88
CA PRO A 87 3.52 -2.12 9.18
C PRO A 87 2.85 -2.99 8.11
N LEU A 88 3.34 -2.90 6.87
CA LEU A 88 2.82 -3.72 5.78
C LEU A 88 3.38 -5.13 5.91
N ARG A 89 2.49 -6.12 5.94
CA ARG A 89 2.85 -7.55 5.91
C ARG A 89 2.65 -8.16 4.53
N TYR A 90 1.68 -7.63 3.78
CA TYR A 90 1.37 -8.04 2.41
C TYR A 90 1.21 -6.82 1.54
N LEU A 91 1.84 -6.84 0.36
CA LEU A 91 1.68 -5.83 -0.67
C LEU A 91 1.57 -6.51 -2.04
N ASP A 92 0.44 -6.30 -2.70
CA ASP A 92 0.26 -6.72 -4.08
C ASP A 92 0.18 -5.52 -5.01
N LEU A 93 1.12 -5.48 -5.96
CA LEU A 93 1.23 -4.50 -7.03
C LEU A 93 1.22 -5.20 -8.40
N THR A 94 0.62 -6.38 -8.52
CA THR A 94 0.52 -7.14 -9.77
C THR A 94 -0.18 -6.30 -10.85
N VAL A 95 0.36 -6.25 -12.07
CA VAL A 95 -0.24 -5.48 -13.19
C VAL A 95 -0.46 -3.99 -12.83
N CYS A 96 0.53 -3.36 -12.22
CA CYS A 96 0.48 -1.94 -11.83
C CYS A 96 1.24 -0.99 -12.77
N GLY A 97 1.90 -1.52 -13.81
CA GLY A 97 2.60 -0.70 -14.80
C GLY A 97 3.82 0.03 -14.23
N LEU A 98 4.53 -0.57 -13.28
CA LEU A 98 5.61 0.08 -12.53
C LEU A 98 6.81 0.47 -13.41
N GLY A 99 7.20 -0.38 -14.36
CA GLY A 99 8.42 -0.19 -15.15
C GLY A 99 9.71 -0.18 -14.30
N ALA A 100 10.84 0.15 -14.93
CA ALA A 100 12.12 0.27 -14.22
C ALA A 100 12.11 1.41 -13.18
N GLY A 101 11.43 2.52 -13.47
CA GLY A 101 11.30 3.63 -12.52
C GLY A 101 10.53 3.25 -11.26
N GLY A 102 9.47 2.45 -11.39
CA GLY A 102 8.71 1.97 -10.25
C GLY A 102 9.45 0.93 -9.41
N ALA A 103 10.40 0.18 -10.01
CA ALA A 103 11.29 -0.69 -9.24
C ALA A 103 12.22 0.11 -8.31
N LEU A 104 12.74 1.26 -8.77
CA LEU A 104 13.57 2.14 -7.94
C LEU A 104 12.75 2.71 -6.77
N GLU A 105 11.55 3.21 -7.06
CA GLU A 105 10.64 3.70 -6.01
C GLU A 105 10.25 2.60 -5.03
N LEU A 106 10.10 1.35 -5.49
CA LEU A 106 9.81 0.21 -4.64
C LEU A 106 11.00 -0.15 -3.73
N ALA A 107 12.23 -0.13 -4.25
CA ALA A 107 13.43 -0.33 -3.43
C ALA A 107 13.52 0.71 -2.30
N GLU A 108 13.22 1.98 -2.62
CA GLU A 108 13.17 3.05 -1.62
C GLU A 108 12.00 2.87 -0.62
N LEU A 109 10.83 2.43 -1.08
CA LEU A 109 9.71 2.07 -0.21
C LEU A 109 10.12 0.99 0.80
N LEU A 110 10.77 -0.09 0.35
CA LEU A 110 11.21 -1.18 1.22
C LEU A 110 12.25 -0.72 2.26
N ALA A 111 13.04 0.30 1.95
CA ALA A 111 13.99 0.91 2.87
C ALA A 111 13.38 1.99 3.78
N THR A 112 12.16 2.44 3.50
CA THR A 112 11.49 3.51 4.26
C THR A 112 10.98 2.97 5.60
N PRO A 113 11.14 3.71 6.72
CA PRO A 113 10.57 3.34 8.01
C PRO A 113 9.03 3.29 7.96
N SER A 114 8.44 2.24 8.54
CA SER A 114 7.01 2.17 8.81
C SER A 114 6.67 2.77 10.17
N ARG A 115 5.37 2.90 10.47
CA ARG A 115 4.90 3.22 11.83
C ARG A 115 5.42 2.15 12.81
N GLY A 116 6.42 2.50 13.62
CA GLY A 116 7.14 1.56 14.50
C GLY A 116 8.68 1.59 14.35
N GLY A 117 9.21 2.28 13.35
CA GLY A 117 10.63 2.62 13.23
C GLY A 117 11.48 1.64 12.42
N ALA A 118 11.10 0.36 12.32
CA ALA A 118 11.71 -0.57 11.36
C ALA A 118 11.20 -0.30 9.93
N THR A 119 11.94 -0.77 8.92
CA THR A 119 11.60 -0.49 7.52
C THR A 119 10.40 -1.31 7.05
N VAL A 120 9.75 -0.88 5.97
CA VAL A 120 8.66 -1.65 5.32
C VAL A 120 9.16 -3.04 4.95
N GLY A 121 10.34 -3.15 4.34
CA GLY A 121 10.92 -4.44 3.94
C GLY A 121 11.25 -5.37 5.11
N ALA A 122 11.43 -4.85 6.33
CA ALA A 122 11.67 -5.67 7.51
C ALA A 122 10.39 -6.38 8.03
N HIS A 123 9.21 -5.88 7.67
CA HIS A 123 7.92 -6.44 8.09
C HIS A 123 7.16 -7.13 6.96
N LEU A 124 7.51 -6.83 5.71
CA LEU A 124 6.84 -7.37 4.54
C LEU A 124 7.17 -8.85 4.38
N GLU A 125 6.16 -9.70 4.50
CA GLU A 125 6.29 -11.15 4.32
C GLU A 125 5.95 -11.57 2.89
N GLU A 126 5.07 -10.82 2.25
CA GLU A 126 4.56 -11.14 0.91
C GLU A 126 4.56 -9.90 0.01
N LEU A 127 5.25 -10.01 -1.13
CA LEU A 127 5.34 -8.96 -2.15
C LEU A 127 5.08 -9.56 -3.53
N TYR A 128 3.99 -9.11 -4.17
CA TYR A 128 3.62 -9.56 -5.51
C TYR A 128 3.84 -8.45 -6.54
N LEU A 129 4.65 -8.75 -7.56
CA LEU A 129 5.10 -7.77 -8.58
C LEU A 129 4.90 -8.29 -10.01
N HIS A 130 4.04 -9.28 -10.20
CA HIS A 130 3.89 -9.92 -11.50
C HIS A 130 3.44 -8.91 -12.57
N VAL A 131 3.97 -9.05 -13.78
CA VAL A 131 3.55 -8.27 -14.96
C VAL A 131 3.67 -6.75 -14.75
N ASN A 132 4.84 -6.29 -14.27
CA ASN A 132 5.11 -4.86 -14.04
C ASN A 132 6.18 -4.23 -14.93
N GLY A 133 6.82 -5.01 -15.82
CA GLY A 133 7.83 -4.48 -16.74
C GLY A 133 9.06 -3.88 -16.05
N LEU A 134 9.46 -4.41 -14.88
CA LEU A 134 10.58 -3.88 -14.09
C LEU A 134 11.92 -3.86 -14.86
N GLY A 135 12.07 -4.77 -15.83
CA GLY A 135 13.32 -4.98 -16.54
C GLY A 135 14.42 -5.58 -15.65
N GLU A 136 15.57 -5.88 -16.23
CA GLU A 136 16.68 -6.52 -15.51
C GLU A 136 17.26 -5.62 -14.42
N ALA A 137 17.42 -4.33 -14.70
CA ALA A 137 17.93 -3.36 -13.73
C ALA A 137 16.95 -3.16 -12.56
N GLY A 138 15.66 -3.04 -12.84
CA GLY A 138 14.64 -2.92 -11.80
C GLY A 138 14.50 -4.18 -10.96
N GLY A 139 14.56 -5.36 -11.60
CA GLY A 139 14.54 -6.64 -10.89
C GLY A 139 15.77 -6.92 -10.03
N ARG A 140 16.88 -6.19 -10.21
CA ARG A 140 18.03 -6.23 -9.29
C ARG A 140 17.92 -5.27 -8.11
N ALA A 141 17.09 -4.24 -8.24
CA ALA A 141 16.95 -3.20 -7.23
C ALA A 141 16.00 -3.61 -6.09
N VAL A 142 15.09 -4.55 -6.37
CA VAL A 142 14.03 -5.04 -5.48
C VAL A 142 14.30 -6.50 -5.13
#